data_AF-A0A179GVK5-F1
#
_entry.id   AF-A0A179GVK5-F1
#
_cell.length_a   1.000
_cell.length_b   1.000
_cell.length_c   1.000
_cell.angle_alpha   90.00
_cell.angle_beta   90.00
_cell.angle_gamma   90.00
#
_symmetry.space_group_name_H-M   'P 1'
#
loop_
_entity.id
_entity.type
_entity.pdbx_description
1 polymer ?
#
loop_
_entity_poly.entity_id
_entity_poly.type
_entity_poly.pdbx_seq_one_letter_code
_entity_poly.pdbx_strand_id
1 'polypeptide(L)'
;MSTLLFVIFAIELLAHVINAIGAAQINNLLWTLINYLPVSTSKAAAEQRKLQAEYLRVRHELNATSSQDEFAKWAKLRRQHDKLLEQLDAAKKGLEASRSKFDNYLTALRMLLTKAPQYFLPFWYGKEPMFWLPYGWFPYYAEWIISFPRAPLGSVSAPSWQLACSGFITLVSEVLVFAWTALFSRKTAEGGVKEKEQAKTPSGGRKKVAVPAGTSEKKEL
;
A
#
# COMPACT_ATOMS: atom_id res chain seq x y z
N MET A 1 -7.61 -33.88 -15.01
CA MET A 1 -7.23 -33.63 -13.60
C MET A 1 -6.00 -32.73 -13.50
N SER A 2 -4.88 -33.04 -14.18
CA SER A 2 -3.65 -32.22 -14.10
C SER A 2 -3.87 -30.76 -14.53
N THR A 3 -4.67 -30.52 -15.55
CA THR A 3 -5.05 -29.17 -16.01
C THR A 3 -5.72 -28.34 -14.90
N LEU A 4 -6.54 -28.96 -14.06
CA LEU A 4 -7.27 -28.29 -12.98
C LEU A 4 -6.34 -27.88 -11.83
N LEU A 5 -5.33 -28.71 -11.49
CA LEU A 5 -4.31 -28.38 -10.51
C LEU A 5 -3.53 -27.13 -10.91
N PHE A 6 -3.11 -27.05 -12.18
CA PHE A 6 -2.41 -25.90 -12.73
C PHE A 6 -3.29 -24.65 -12.77
N VAL A 7 -4.58 -24.79 -13.07
CA VAL A 7 -5.52 -23.66 -13.05
C VAL A 7 -5.69 -23.12 -11.63
N ILE A 8 -5.89 -23.98 -10.63
CA ILE A 8 -5.99 -23.55 -9.21
C ILE A 8 -4.70 -22.83 -8.79
N PHE A 9 -3.54 -23.41 -9.12
CA PHE A 9 -2.25 -22.79 -8.81
C PHE A 9 -2.07 -21.43 -9.51
N ALA A 10 -2.42 -21.34 -10.80
CA ALA A 10 -2.31 -20.09 -11.56
C ALA A 10 -3.22 -19.00 -10.98
N ILE A 11 -4.44 -19.35 -10.56
CA ILE A 11 -5.38 -18.43 -9.90
C ILE A 11 -4.82 -17.95 -8.56
N GLU A 12 -4.29 -18.85 -7.73
CA GLU A 12 -3.66 -18.48 -6.46
C GLU A 12 -2.44 -17.57 -6.67
N LEU A 13 -1.62 -17.85 -7.68
CA LEU A 13 -0.48 -17.00 -8.04
C LEU A 13 -0.93 -15.61 -8.48
N LEU A 14 -1.95 -15.53 -9.35
CA LEU A 14 -2.50 -14.27 -9.82
C LEU A 14 -3.11 -13.46 -8.66
N ALA A 15 -3.85 -14.13 -7.78
CA ALA A 15 -4.40 -13.56 -6.56
C ALA A 15 -3.30 -13.01 -5.64
N HIS A 16 -2.21 -13.75 -5.46
CA HIS A 16 -1.06 -13.31 -4.65
C HIS A 16 -0.39 -12.09 -5.27
N VAL A 17 -0.17 -12.09 -6.58
CA VAL A 17 0.42 -10.94 -7.30
C VAL A 17 -0.46 -9.69 -7.16
N ILE A 18 -1.77 -9.82 -7.35
CA ILE A 18 -2.72 -8.71 -7.17
C ILE A 18 -2.67 -8.16 -5.74
N ASN A 19 -2.57 -9.03 -4.74
CA ASN A 19 -2.45 -8.61 -3.35
C ASN A 19 -1.08 -7.98 -3.05
N ALA A 20 0.00 -8.47 -3.67
CA ALA A 20 1.36 -7.97 -3.48
C ALA A 20 1.57 -6.57 -4.08
N ILE A 21 0.95 -6.24 -5.21
CA ILE A 21 1.02 -4.91 -5.83
C ILE A 21 0.34 -3.84 -4.94
N GLY A 22 -0.61 -4.25 -4.09
CA GLY A 22 -1.27 -3.39 -3.13
C GLY A 22 -2.39 -2.52 -3.73
N ALA A 23 -3.47 -2.35 -2.95
CA ALA A 23 -4.66 -1.61 -3.40
C ALA A 23 -4.35 -0.16 -3.79
N ALA A 24 -3.50 0.52 -3.01
CA ALA A 24 -3.16 1.91 -3.24
C ALA A 24 -2.45 2.14 -4.60
N GLN A 25 -1.56 1.23 -5.01
CA GLN A 25 -0.79 1.41 -6.23
C GLN A 25 -1.64 1.18 -7.48
N ILE A 26 -2.49 0.15 -7.46
CA ILE A 26 -3.45 -0.12 -8.52
C ILE A 26 -4.45 1.04 -8.63
N ASN A 27 -4.97 1.52 -7.51
CA ASN A 27 -5.93 2.61 -7.48
C ASN A 27 -5.34 3.92 -8.04
N ASN A 28 -4.10 4.25 -7.65
CA ASN A 28 -3.42 5.44 -8.17
C ASN A 28 -3.15 5.32 -9.67
N LEU A 29 -2.76 4.14 -10.16
CA LEU A 29 -2.49 3.90 -11.58
C LEU A 29 -3.79 3.97 -12.41
N LEU A 30 -4.88 3.40 -11.90
CA LEU A 30 -6.18 3.50 -12.57
C LEU A 30 -6.76 4.92 -12.51
N TRP A 31 -6.60 5.62 -11.39
CA TRP A 31 -7.04 7.01 -11.26
C TRP A 31 -6.29 7.94 -12.23
N THR A 32 -4.98 7.72 -12.42
CA THR A 32 -4.18 8.46 -13.41
C THR A 32 -4.58 8.09 -14.84
N LEU A 33 -4.83 6.80 -15.11
CA LEU A 33 -5.30 6.33 -16.42
C LEU A 33 -6.68 6.95 -16.78
N ILE A 34 -7.63 6.95 -15.86
CA ILE A 34 -8.97 7.50 -16.09
C ILE A 34 -8.93 9.02 -16.28
N ASN A 35 -8.08 9.74 -15.55
CA ASN A 35 -7.89 11.17 -15.78
C ASN A 35 -7.18 11.49 -17.10
N TYR A 36 -6.45 10.52 -17.67
CA TYR A 36 -5.88 10.64 -19.01
C TYR A 36 -6.91 10.37 -20.11
N LEU A 37 -7.93 9.54 -19.84
CA LEU A 37 -9.08 9.42 -20.72
C LEU A 37 -9.94 10.70 -20.65
N PRO A 38 -10.55 11.14 -21.76
CA PRO A 38 -11.39 12.34 -21.82
C PRO A 38 -12.78 12.09 -21.19
N VAL A 39 -12.81 11.56 -19.97
CA VAL A 39 -14.01 11.40 -19.15
C VAL A 39 -14.29 12.74 -18.43
N SER A 40 -15.53 12.94 -17.98
CA SER A 40 -16.05 14.18 -17.35
C SER A 40 -15.17 14.79 -16.25
N THR A 41 -14.31 14.00 -15.60
CA THR A 41 -13.33 14.46 -14.62
C THR A 41 -12.30 15.43 -15.20
N SER A 42 -11.94 15.30 -16.49
CA SER A 42 -11.04 16.23 -17.18
C SER A 42 -11.59 17.65 -17.28
N LYS A 43 -12.92 17.79 -17.50
CA LYS A 43 -13.59 19.10 -17.51
C LYS A 43 -13.66 19.71 -16.13
N ALA A 44 -14.01 18.92 -15.11
CA ALA A 44 -14.02 19.37 -13.72
C ALA A 44 -12.61 19.78 -13.23
N ALA A 45 -11.57 19.05 -13.63
CA ALA A 45 -10.17 19.40 -13.33
C ALA A 45 -9.73 20.69 -14.04
N ALA A 46 -10.18 20.93 -15.28
CA ALA A 46 -9.91 22.17 -16.00
C ALA A 46 -10.60 23.38 -15.35
N GLU A 47 -11.84 23.23 -14.90
CA GLU A 47 -12.56 24.26 -14.14
C GLU A 47 -11.90 24.55 -12.79
N GLN A 48 -11.44 23.52 -12.08
CA GLN A 48 -10.70 23.68 -10.84
C GLN A 48 -9.40 24.49 -11.03
N ARG A 49 -8.66 24.25 -12.13
CA ARG A 49 -7.46 25.04 -12.46
C ARG A 49 -7.78 26.50 -12.76
N LYS A 50 -8.90 26.77 -13.44
CA LYS A 50 -9.37 28.15 -13.69
C LYS A 50 -9.72 28.86 -12.37
N LEU A 51 -10.48 28.22 -11.50
CA LEU A 51 -10.84 28.75 -10.17
C LEU A 51 -9.60 28.99 -9.30
N GLN A 52 -8.60 28.10 -9.35
CA GLN A 52 -7.32 28.29 -8.66
C GLN A 52 -6.55 29.51 -9.19
N ALA A 53 -6.49 29.69 -10.52
CA ALA A 53 -5.82 30.84 -11.13
C ALA A 53 -6.51 32.15 -10.73
N GLU A 54 -7.84 32.17 -10.73
CA GLU A 54 -8.64 33.32 -10.31
C GLU A 54 -8.47 33.61 -8.80
N TYR A 55 -8.48 32.58 -7.96
CA TYR A 55 -8.19 32.70 -6.53
C TYR A 55 -6.79 33.28 -6.27
N LEU A 56 -5.76 32.79 -6.96
CA LEU A 56 -4.38 33.30 -6.81
C LEU A 56 -4.28 34.75 -7.27
N ARG A 57 -4.97 35.11 -8.35
CA ARG A 57 -5.04 36.50 -8.83
C ARG A 57 -5.70 37.42 -7.78
N VAL A 58 -6.89 37.06 -7.28
CA VAL A 58 -7.60 37.87 -6.27
C VAL A 58 -6.79 37.96 -4.97
N ARG A 59 -6.11 36.88 -4.57
CA ARG A 59 -5.20 36.88 -3.42
C ARG A 59 -4.03 37.85 -3.60
N HIS A 60 -3.45 37.90 -4.80
CA HIS A 60 -2.40 38.86 -5.11
C HIS A 60 -2.91 40.30 -5.07
N GLU A 61 -4.06 40.58 -5.68
CA GLU A 61 -4.67 41.91 -5.67
C GLU A 61 -5.09 42.35 -4.25
N LEU A 62 -5.54 41.42 -3.40
CA LEU A 62 -5.89 41.69 -2.00
C LEU A 62 -4.65 42.07 -1.18
N ASN A 63 -3.53 41.36 -1.38
CA ASN A 63 -2.26 41.66 -0.72
C ASN A 63 -1.62 42.97 -1.20
N ALA A 64 -1.88 43.38 -2.44
CA ALA A 64 -1.40 44.64 -3.00
C ALA A 64 -2.25 45.86 -2.59
N THR A 65 -3.41 45.65 -1.97
CA THR A 65 -4.37 46.71 -1.61
C THR A 65 -4.23 47.08 -0.12
N SER A 66 -4.00 48.36 0.21
CA SER A 66 -4.00 48.86 1.59
C SER A 66 -5.41 48.75 2.19
N SER A 67 -5.53 48.08 3.34
CA SER A 67 -6.82 47.90 4.01
C SER A 67 -7.34 49.17 4.69
N GLN A 68 -6.47 50.15 4.94
CA GLN A 68 -6.84 51.40 5.62
C GLN A 68 -7.26 52.48 4.63
N ASP A 69 -6.52 52.65 3.53
CA ASP A 69 -6.76 53.72 2.55
C ASP A 69 -7.81 53.32 1.51
N GLU A 70 -7.80 52.06 1.07
CA GLU A 70 -8.70 51.53 0.04
C GLU A 70 -9.74 50.55 0.63
N PHE A 71 -10.26 50.80 1.84
CA PHE A 71 -11.14 49.87 2.58
C PHE A 71 -12.32 49.34 1.76
N ALA A 72 -12.97 50.19 0.95
CA ALA A 72 -14.10 49.77 0.11
C ALA A 72 -13.69 48.71 -0.95
N LYS A 73 -12.51 48.89 -1.56
CA LYS A 73 -11.94 47.97 -2.55
C LYS A 73 -11.40 46.72 -1.87
N TRP A 74 -10.72 46.88 -0.74
CA TRP A 74 -10.25 45.78 0.11
C TRP A 74 -11.42 44.87 0.54
N ALA A 75 -12.52 45.45 1.04
CA ALA A 75 -13.69 44.70 1.49
C ALA A 75 -14.37 43.94 0.35
N LYS A 76 -14.41 44.52 -0.86
CA LYS A 76 -14.95 43.84 -2.06
C LYS A 76 -14.06 42.67 -2.48
N LEU A 77 -12.74 42.87 -2.56
CA LEU A 77 -11.79 41.80 -2.87
C LEU A 77 -11.83 40.70 -1.81
N ARG A 78 -11.99 41.06 -0.53
CA ARG A 78 -12.07 40.08 0.55
C ARG A 78 -13.28 39.15 0.39
N ARG A 79 -14.47 39.70 0.11
CA ARG A 79 -15.66 38.90 -0.18
C ARG A 79 -15.50 38.00 -1.40
N GLN A 80 -14.81 38.48 -2.45
CA GLN A 80 -14.49 37.66 -3.62
C GLN A 80 -13.51 36.53 -3.29
N HIS A 81 -12.48 36.82 -2.48
CA HIS A 81 -11.53 35.82 -1.99
C HIS A 81 -12.22 34.73 -1.18
N ASP A 82 -13.07 35.12 -0.21
CA ASP A 82 -13.81 34.18 0.63
C ASP A 82 -14.77 33.31 -0.21
N LYS A 83 -15.47 33.91 -1.20
CA LYS A 83 -16.35 33.18 -2.13
C LYS A 83 -15.58 32.18 -3.02
N LEU A 84 -14.44 32.59 -3.57
CA LEU A 84 -13.60 31.70 -4.39
C LEU A 84 -13.00 30.57 -3.54
N LEU A 85 -12.63 30.85 -2.30
CA LEU A 85 -12.14 29.84 -1.36
C LEU A 85 -13.21 28.77 -1.08
N GLU A 86 -14.45 29.20 -0.80
CA GLU A 86 -15.57 28.29 -0.58
C GLU A 86 -15.84 27.38 -1.79
N GLN A 87 -15.82 27.95 -3.00
CA GLN A 87 -15.98 27.18 -4.24
C GLN A 87 -14.85 26.17 -4.45
N LEU A 88 -13.61 26.56 -4.14
CA LEU A 88 -12.43 25.73 -4.28
C LEU A 88 -12.48 24.55 -3.29
N ASP A 89 -12.89 24.79 -2.05
CA ASP A 89 -13.05 23.74 -1.05
C ASP A 89 -14.23 22.81 -1.34
N ALA A 90 -15.34 23.33 -1.89
CA ALA A 90 -16.44 22.49 -2.37
C ALA A 90 -16.00 21.59 -3.53
N ALA A 91 -15.26 22.13 -4.50
CA ALA A 91 -14.73 21.37 -5.62
C ALA A 91 -13.73 20.28 -5.17
N LYS A 92 -12.85 20.60 -4.21
CA LYS A 92 -11.92 19.62 -3.60
C LYS A 92 -12.68 18.49 -2.92
N LYS A 93 -13.67 18.79 -2.07
CA LYS A 93 -14.49 17.79 -1.39
C LYS A 93 -15.23 16.88 -2.39
N GLY A 94 -15.73 17.45 -3.49
CA GLY A 94 -16.35 16.68 -4.57
C GLY A 94 -15.37 15.70 -5.24
N LEU A 95 -14.14 16.15 -5.51
CA LEU A 95 -13.09 15.32 -6.09
C LEU A 95 -12.63 14.21 -5.14
N GLU A 96 -12.44 14.51 -3.86
CA GLU A 96 -12.10 13.53 -2.83
C GLU A 96 -13.20 12.50 -2.65
N ALA A 97 -14.47 12.92 -2.67
CA ALA A 97 -15.61 12.00 -2.63
C ALA A 97 -15.66 11.09 -3.87
N SER A 98 -15.39 11.63 -5.06
CA SER A 98 -15.30 10.84 -6.29
C SER A 98 -14.14 9.84 -6.24
N ARG A 99 -12.97 10.26 -5.74
CA ARG A 99 -11.81 9.39 -5.55
C ARG A 99 -12.10 8.27 -4.56
N SER A 100 -12.71 8.58 -3.41
CA SER A 100 -13.08 7.57 -2.41
C SER A 100 -14.09 6.56 -2.96
N LYS A 101 -15.11 7.01 -3.71
CA LYS A 101 -16.05 6.10 -4.37
C LYS A 101 -15.34 5.18 -5.37
N PHE A 102 -14.41 5.74 -6.12
CA PHE A 102 -13.61 4.98 -7.08
C PHE A 102 -12.71 3.95 -6.38
N ASP A 103 -12.03 4.36 -5.31
CA ASP A 103 -11.21 3.46 -4.48
C ASP A 103 -12.02 2.31 -3.90
N ASN A 104 -13.23 2.61 -3.41
CA ASN A 104 -14.16 1.60 -2.90
C ASN A 104 -14.62 0.63 -4.00
N TYR A 105 -14.96 1.16 -5.18
CA TYR A 105 -15.36 0.34 -6.32
C TYR A 105 -14.22 -0.59 -6.77
N LEU A 106 -13.00 -0.07 -6.90
CA LEU A 106 -11.84 -0.88 -7.25
C LEU A 106 -11.49 -1.89 -6.18
N THR A 107 -11.63 -1.52 -4.91
CA THR A 107 -11.42 -2.46 -3.80
C THR A 107 -12.45 -3.59 -3.86
N ALA A 108 -13.71 -3.28 -4.10
CA ALA A 108 -14.77 -4.28 -4.26
C ALA A 108 -14.51 -5.18 -5.48
N LEU A 109 -14.17 -4.59 -6.64
CA LEU A 109 -13.85 -5.34 -7.86
C LEU A 109 -12.63 -6.24 -7.66
N ARG A 110 -11.58 -5.75 -7.00
CA ARG A 110 -10.39 -6.53 -6.65
C ARG A 110 -10.75 -7.68 -5.72
N MET A 111 -11.52 -7.41 -4.67
CA MET A 111 -11.97 -8.45 -3.75
C MET A 111 -12.80 -9.49 -4.48
N LEU A 112 -13.67 -9.09 -5.40
CA LEU A 112 -14.44 -10.00 -6.22
C LEU A 112 -13.53 -10.82 -7.14
N LEU A 113 -12.60 -10.21 -7.87
CA LEU A 113 -11.66 -10.90 -8.76
C LEU A 113 -10.71 -11.84 -8.02
N THR A 114 -10.30 -11.48 -6.81
CA THR A 114 -9.33 -12.26 -6.03
C THR A 114 -10.03 -13.35 -5.22
N LYS A 115 -11.18 -13.06 -4.60
CA LYS A 115 -11.86 -13.99 -3.68
C LYS A 115 -12.93 -14.83 -4.37
N ALA A 116 -13.63 -14.32 -5.38
CA ALA A 116 -14.67 -15.11 -6.03
C ALA A 116 -14.12 -16.40 -6.66
N PRO A 117 -12.99 -16.41 -7.39
CA PRO A 117 -12.41 -17.66 -7.87
C PRO A 117 -11.99 -18.59 -6.73
N GLN A 118 -11.46 -18.03 -5.64
CA GLN A 118 -11.03 -18.80 -4.47
C GLN A 118 -12.16 -19.57 -3.81
N TYR A 119 -13.39 -19.03 -3.80
CA TYR A 119 -14.55 -19.71 -3.24
C TYR A 119 -15.31 -20.54 -4.29
N PHE A 120 -15.36 -20.06 -5.54
CA PHE A 120 -16.13 -20.68 -6.60
C PHE A 120 -15.52 -22.01 -7.08
N LEU A 121 -14.20 -22.07 -7.28
CA LEU A 121 -13.55 -23.28 -7.77
C LEU A 121 -13.74 -24.47 -6.80
N PRO A 122 -13.47 -24.35 -5.49
CA PRO A 122 -13.66 -25.47 -4.57
C PRO A 122 -15.13 -25.82 -4.35
N PHE A 123 -16.03 -24.86 -4.52
CA PHE A 123 -17.46 -25.12 -4.48
C PHE A 123 -17.91 -25.98 -5.67
N TRP A 124 -17.46 -25.65 -6.89
CA TRP A 124 -17.85 -26.36 -8.11
C TRP A 124 -17.16 -27.73 -8.23
N TYR A 125 -15.86 -27.80 -7.96
CA TYR A 125 -15.04 -29.01 -8.08
C TYR A 125 -14.86 -29.77 -6.77
N GLY A 126 -15.64 -29.45 -5.74
CA GLY A 126 -15.45 -30.03 -4.40
C GLY A 126 -15.65 -31.54 -4.31
N LYS A 127 -16.36 -32.16 -5.27
CA LYS A 127 -16.59 -33.62 -5.33
C LYS A 127 -15.51 -34.38 -6.09
N GLU A 128 -14.64 -33.68 -6.83
CA GLU A 128 -13.58 -34.32 -7.59
C GLU A 128 -12.33 -34.45 -6.72
N PRO A 129 -11.71 -35.64 -6.62
CA PRO A 129 -10.43 -35.81 -5.95
C PRO A 129 -9.32 -35.18 -6.80
N MET A 130 -8.49 -34.33 -6.21
CA MET A 130 -7.36 -33.68 -6.91
C MET A 130 -6.27 -34.69 -7.26
N PHE A 131 -5.86 -35.47 -6.26
CA PHE A 131 -4.98 -36.61 -6.39
C PHE A 131 -5.23 -37.59 -5.26
N TRP A 132 -4.89 -38.85 -5.51
CA TRP A 132 -5.03 -39.95 -4.55
C TRP A 132 -3.72 -40.15 -3.79
N LEU A 133 -3.83 -40.39 -2.49
CA LEU A 133 -2.69 -40.67 -1.63
C LEU A 133 -2.42 -42.18 -1.64
N PRO A 134 -1.15 -42.61 -1.68
CA PRO A 134 -0.82 -44.02 -1.54
C PRO A 134 -1.23 -44.52 -0.14
N TYR A 135 -1.89 -45.68 -0.12
CA TYR A 135 -2.46 -46.24 1.10
C TYR A 135 -1.38 -46.49 2.16
N GLY A 136 -1.60 -46.00 3.39
CA GLY A 136 -0.71 -46.23 4.54
C GLY A 136 0.45 -45.24 4.70
N TRP A 137 0.53 -44.19 3.88
CA TRP A 137 1.59 -43.19 4.00
C TRP A 137 1.27 -42.09 5.01
N PHE A 138 -0.02 -41.83 5.28
CA PHE A 138 -0.49 -40.81 6.19
C PHE A 138 -1.38 -41.40 7.30
N PRO A 139 -1.35 -40.84 8.52
CA PRO A 139 -2.28 -41.24 9.57
C PRO A 139 -3.71 -40.83 9.20
N TYR A 140 -4.71 -41.59 9.67
CA TYR A 140 -6.13 -41.38 9.39
C TYR A 140 -6.60 -39.92 9.58
N TYR A 141 -6.13 -39.26 10.64
CA TYR A 141 -6.47 -37.86 10.92
C TYR A 141 -5.99 -36.89 9.83
N ALA A 142 -4.81 -37.12 9.26
CA ALA A 142 -4.27 -36.30 8.18
C ALA A 142 -5.06 -36.52 6.88
N GLU A 143 -5.36 -37.77 6.54
CA GLU A 143 -6.21 -38.10 5.40
C GLU A 143 -7.60 -37.46 5.53
N TRP A 144 -8.16 -37.42 6.74
CA TRP A 144 -9.44 -36.78 7.03
C TRP A 144 -9.39 -35.25 6.85
N ILE A 145 -8.38 -34.56 7.39
CA ILE A 145 -8.24 -33.09 7.25
C ILE A 145 -8.05 -32.69 5.79
N ILE A 146 -7.22 -33.44 5.06
CA ILE A 146 -6.85 -33.13 3.68
C ILE A 146 -8.00 -33.45 2.70
N SER A 147 -8.89 -34.38 3.03
CA SER A 147 -10.09 -34.73 2.24
C SER A 147 -11.32 -33.84 2.54
N PHE A 148 -11.37 -33.20 3.71
CA PHE A 148 -12.42 -32.25 4.05
C PHE A 148 -12.46 -31.08 3.05
N PRO A 149 -13.64 -30.55 2.63
CA PRO A 149 -15.00 -30.82 3.12
C PRO A 149 -15.83 -31.84 2.33
N ARG A 150 -15.40 -32.26 1.13
CA ARG A 150 -16.30 -32.97 0.20
C ARG A 150 -15.62 -34.02 -0.70
N ALA A 151 -14.31 -34.22 -0.57
CA ALA A 151 -13.57 -35.23 -1.31
C ALA A 151 -13.64 -36.59 -0.58
N PRO A 152 -13.54 -37.72 -1.29
CA PRO A 152 -13.49 -39.05 -0.66
C PRO A 152 -12.23 -39.20 0.21
N LEU A 153 -12.34 -39.96 1.30
CA LEU A 153 -11.22 -40.29 2.19
C LEU A 153 -10.08 -40.96 1.39
N GLY A 154 -8.83 -40.60 1.73
CA GLY A 154 -7.64 -41.04 0.99
C GLY A 154 -7.32 -40.20 -0.26
N SER A 155 -8.03 -39.09 -0.47
CA SER A 155 -7.77 -38.14 -1.55
C SER A 155 -7.63 -36.70 -1.05
N VAL A 156 -7.06 -35.83 -1.89
CA VAL A 156 -6.89 -34.41 -1.58
C VAL A 156 -8.04 -33.59 -2.14
N SER A 157 -8.65 -32.76 -1.30
CA SER A 157 -9.73 -31.86 -1.68
C SER A 157 -9.21 -30.60 -2.40
N ALA A 158 -10.06 -29.98 -3.23
CA ALA A 158 -9.73 -28.72 -3.88
C ALA A 158 -9.34 -27.60 -2.89
N PRO A 159 -10.05 -27.38 -1.75
CA PRO A 159 -9.63 -26.40 -0.75
C PRO A 159 -8.27 -26.73 -0.11
N SER A 160 -7.99 -28.01 0.19
CA SER A 160 -6.72 -28.40 0.80
C SER A 160 -5.54 -28.13 -0.15
N TRP A 161 -5.71 -28.48 -1.43
CA TRP A 161 -4.72 -28.17 -2.48
C TRP A 161 -4.50 -26.66 -2.64
N GLN A 162 -5.56 -25.87 -2.59
CA GLN A 162 -5.49 -24.42 -2.71
C GLN A 162 -4.77 -23.77 -1.52
N LEU A 163 -5.02 -24.24 -0.29
CA LEU A 163 -4.29 -23.81 0.90
C LEU A 163 -2.81 -24.16 0.80
N ALA A 164 -2.47 -25.34 0.30
CA ALA A 164 -1.08 -25.74 0.08
C ALA A 164 -0.39 -24.84 -0.96
N CYS A 165 -1.07 -24.52 -2.07
CA CYS A 165 -0.56 -23.59 -3.09
C CYS A 165 -0.32 -22.19 -2.50
N SER A 166 -1.29 -21.66 -1.76
CA SER A 166 -1.21 -20.34 -1.15
C SER A 166 -0.05 -20.24 -0.15
N GLY A 167 0.10 -21.26 0.71
CA GLY A 167 1.22 -21.35 1.64
C GLY A 167 2.58 -21.42 0.94
N PHE A 168 2.69 -22.26 -0.10
CA PHE A 168 3.91 -22.38 -0.91
C PHE A 168 4.30 -21.04 -1.57
N ILE A 169 3.33 -20.37 -2.21
CA ILE A 169 3.56 -19.08 -2.86
C ILE A 169 4.01 -18.02 -1.85
N THR A 170 3.39 -18.00 -0.66
CA THR A 170 3.74 -17.07 0.42
C THR A 170 5.19 -17.28 0.86
N LEU A 171 5.57 -18.52 1.17
CA LEU A 171 6.94 -18.86 1.58
C LEU A 171 7.97 -18.49 0.50
N VAL A 172 7.69 -18.82 -0.76
CA VAL A 172 8.58 -18.44 -1.88
C VAL A 172 8.71 -16.93 -1.98
N SER A 173 7.60 -16.19 -1.84
CA SER A 173 7.63 -14.73 -1.91
C SER A 173 8.44 -14.10 -0.77
N GLU A 174 8.35 -14.63 0.45
CA GLU A 174 9.14 -14.18 1.59
C GLU A 174 10.63 -14.46 1.40
N VAL A 175 10.97 -15.67 0.92
CA VAL A 175 12.36 -16.03 0.59
C VAL A 175 12.93 -15.11 -0.51
N LEU A 176 12.15 -14.80 -1.55
CA LEU A 176 12.56 -13.89 -2.61
C LEU A 176 12.76 -12.46 -2.09
N VAL A 177 11.85 -11.95 -1.24
CA VAL A 177 12.00 -10.62 -0.62
C VAL A 177 13.22 -10.58 0.30
N PHE A 178 13.45 -11.63 1.09
CA PHE A 178 14.63 -11.72 1.95
C PHE A 178 15.92 -11.77 1.14
N ALA A 179 15.98 -12.59 0.08
CA ALA A 179 17.13 -12.66 -0.82
C ALA A 179 17.39 -11.31 -1.51
N TRP A 180 16.34 -10.65 -2.00
CA TRP A 180 16.43 -9.34 -2.63
C TRP A 180 16.94 -8.29 -1.64
N THR A 181 16.32 -8.18 -0.47
CA THR A 181 16.75 -7.21 0.56
C THR A 181 18.18 -7.48 1.03
N ALA A 182 18.59 -8.75 1.17
CA ALA A 182 19.97 -9.10 1.51
C ALA A 182 20.97 -8.71 0.40
N LEU A 183 20.64 -8.94 -0.87
CA LEU A 183 21.50 -8.58 -2.01
C LEU A 183 21.62 -7.07 -2.20
N PHE A 184 20.51 -6.33 -2.09
CA PHE A 184 20.50 -4.88 -2.27
C PHE A 184 20.98 -4.12 -1.04
N SER A 185 20.78 -4.63 0.19
CA SER A 185 21.34 -4.04 1.41
C SER A 185 22.84 -4.29 1.57
N ARG A 186 23.35 -5.42 1.06
CA ARG A 186 24.81 -5.65 0.96
C ARG A 186 25.50 -4.60 0.10
N LYS A 187 24.86 -4.17 -1.00
CA LYS A 187 25.37 -3.13 -1.89
C LYS A 187 25.49 -1.75 -1.19
N THR A 188 24.65 -1.47 -0.20
CA THR A 188 24.73 -0.25 0.63
C THR A 188 25.74 -0.38 1.78
N ALA A 189 25.92 -1.57 2.34
CA ALA A 189 26.85 -1.83 3.43
C ALA A 189 28.33 -1.79 2.98
N GLU A 190 28.65 -2.26 1.77
CA GLU A 190 30.03 -2.19 1.23
C GLU A 190 30.51 -0.75 0.93
N GLY A 191 29.58 0.19 0.74
CA GLY A 191 29.89 1.61 0.55
C GLY A 191 30.17 2.38 1.85
N GLY A 192 29.57 1.98 2.98
CA GLY A 192 29.64 2.70 4.25
C GLY A 192 30.77 2.27 5.19
N VAL A 193 31.41 1.11 4.96
CA VAL A 193 32.50 0.61 5.81
C VAL A 193 33.85 1.24 5.43
N LYS A 194 34.07 1.58 4.15
CA LYS A 194 35.33 2.20 3.69
C LYS A 194 35.56 3.61 4.24
N GLU A 195 34.52 4.34 4.61
CA GLU A 195 34.65 5.72 5.10
C GLU A 195 34.93 5.81 6.62
N LYS A 196 34.61 4.78 7.40
CA LYS A 196 34.81 4.79 8.86
C LYS A 196 36.20 4.31 9.32
N GLU A 197 36.98 3.69 8.46
CA GLU A 197 38.31 3.17 8.83
C GLU A 197 39.45 4.19 8.63
N GLN A 198 39.23 5.25 7.84
CA GLN A 198 40.23 6.32 7.65
C GLN A 198 40.17 7.45 8.69
N ALA A 199 39.15 7.50 9.56
CA ALA A 199 38.97 8.59 10.52
C ALA A 199 39.51 8.32 11.94
N LYS A 200 40.18 7.19 12.19
CA LYS A 200 40.75 6.86 13.51
C LYS A 200 42.26 6.82 13.49
N THR A 201 42.88 8.00 13.52
CA THR A 201 44.24 8.17 14.04
C THR A 201 44.22 9.30 15.07
N PRO A 202 44.26 9.04 16.39
CA PRO A 202 44.50 10.08 17.36
C PRO A 202 46.01 10.19 17.60
N SER A 203 46.60 11.24 17.03
CA SER A 203 47.88 11.79 17.47
C SER A 203 47.68 12.63 18.73
N GLY A 204 48.64 12.57 19.64
CA GLY A 204 48.94 13.68 20.56
C GLY A 204 48.38 13.56 21.97
N GLY A 205 49.21 13.05 22.88
CA GLY A 205 48.93 13.03 24.31
C GLY A 205 49.01 14.40 24.97
N ARG A 206 48.22 14.59 26.03
CA ARG A 206 48.59 15.43 27.18
C ARG A 206 47.87 14.96 28.44
N LYS A 207 48.65 14.47 29.41
CA LYS A 207 48.25 14.19 30.79
C LYS A 207 47.84 15.49 31.51
N LYS A 208 46.74 15.47 32.30
CA LYS A 208 46.59 16.03 33.67
C LYS A 208 45.37 15.34 34.33
N VAL A 209 45.57 14.36 35.23
CA VAL A 209 45.56 14.39 36.73
C VAL A 209 44.16 14.22 37.35
N ALA A 210 44.14 13.38 38.40
CA ALA A 210 43.07 12.70 39.16
C ALA A 210 42.18 13.63 40.05
N VAL A 211 40.84 13.41 40.18
CA VAL A 211 40.04 12.69 41.25
C VAL A 211 39.83 13.52 42.55
N PRO A 212 38.70 13.47 43.32
CA PRO A 212 37.24 13.30 43.08
C PRO A 212 36.34 14.24 43.98
N ALA A 213 35.08 13.84 44.24
CA ALA A 213 34.09 14.32 45.25
C ALA A 213 33.03 15.32 44.71
N GLY A 214 31.73 15.19 44.95
CA GLY A 214 30.91 14.23 45.70
C GLY A 214 29.47 14.77 45.76
N THR A 215 28.50 13.85 45.76
CA THR A 215 27.32 13.86 46.66
C THR A 215 26.32 15.02 46.57
N SER A 216 25.21 14.73 45.89
CA SER A 216 23.80 14.91 46.28
C SER A 216 23.32 16.07 47.19
N GLU A 217 22.14 16.55 46.79
CA GLU A 217 21.03 17.06 47.61
C GLU A 217 21.15 18.42 48.33
N LYS A 218 20.23 19.34 47.95
CA LYS A 218 19.27 20.06 48.82
C LYS A 218 18.49 21.05 47.94
N LYS A 219 17.19 20.88 47.71
CA LYS A 219 16.03 21.35 48.51
C LYS A 219 15.98 22.87 48.74
N GLU A 220 14.92 23.47 48.17
CA GLU A 220 14.07 24.55 48.69
C GLU A 220 14.70 25.92 48.99
N LEU A 221 14.32 26.92 48.20
CA LEU A 221 13.37 27.99 48.58
C LEU A 221 12.93 28.76 47.33
#